data_AF-A0A831YHV8-F1
#
_entry.id   AF-A0A831YHV8-F1
#
_cell.length_a   1.000
_cell.length_b   1.000
_cell.length_c   1.000
_cell.angle_alpha   90.00
_cell.angle_beta   90.00
_cell.angle_gamma   90.00
#
_symmetry.space_group_name_H-M   'P 1'
#
loop_
_entity.id
_entity.type
_entity.pdbx_description
1 polymer ?
#
loop_
_entity_poly.entity_id
_entity_poly.type
_entity_poly.pdbx_seq_one_letter_code
_entity_poly.pdbx_strand_id
1 'polypeptide(L)'
;MKVWKIRQYLSALLLYVQRRVGSERGSLIAVRTRDICGVDRRCGMAVHSLMMRLVEKGLARRHKKGVYLIERRAVEEVLTALKKWI
;
A
#
# COMPACT_ATOMS: atom_id res chain seq x y z
N MET A 1 -8.38 -9.26 -14.46
CA MET A 1 -7.19 -8.38 -14.53
C MET A 1 -5.96 -9.29 -14.61
N LYS A 2 -5.08 -9.15 -15.61
CA LYS A 2 -3.94 -10.08 -15.80
C LYS A 2 -3.04 -10.09 -14.55
N VAL A 3 -2.68 -11.28 -14.06
CA VAL A 3 -1.85 -11.51 -12.84
C VAL A 3 -0.57 -10.66 -12.84
N TRP A 4 0.04 -10.48 -14.01
CA TRP A 4 1.24 -9.65 -14.21
C TRP A 4 1.08 -8.18 -13.82
N LYS A 5 -0.09 -7.57 -14.08
CA LYS A 5 -0.36 -6.17 -13.68
C LYS A 5 -0.55 -6.03 -12.18
N ILE A 6 -1.17 -7.01 -11.53
CA ILE A 6 -1.33 -7.05 -10.07
C ILE A 6 0.04 -7.10 -9.40
N ARG A 7 0.94 -7.95 -9.90
CA ARG A 7 2.34 -8.00 -9.43
C ARG A 7 3.06 -6.66 -9.57
N GLN A 8 2.95 -5.98 -10.72
CA GLN A 8 3.58 -4.66 -10.91
C GLN A 8 3.09 -3.61 -9.91
N TYR A 9 1.78 -3.54 -9.64
CA TYR A 9 1.23 -2.60 -8.67
C TYR A 9 1.61 -2.95 -7.23
N LEU A 10 1.71 -4.25 -6.93
CA LEU A 10 2.24 -4.75 -5.66
C LEU A 10 3.69 -4.35 -5.46
N SER A 11 4.55 -4.52 -6.46
CA SER A 11 5.96 -4.10 -6.42
C SER A 11 6.12 -2.59 -6.19
N ALA A 12 5.28 -1.77 -6.84
CA ALA A 12 5.29 -0.33 -6.66
C ALA A 12 4.88 0.08 -5.23
N LEU A 13 3.85 -0.56 -4.67
CA LEU A 13 3.44 -0.35 -3.28
C LEU A 13 4.53 -0.78 -2.29
N LEU A 14 5.16 -1.94 -2.54
CA LEU A 14 6.24 -2.50 -1.71
C LEU A 14 7.43 -1.54 -1.68
N LEU A 15 7.84 -1.04 -2.84
CA LEU A 15 8.91 -0.05 -2.98
C LEU A 15 8.57 1.26 -2.27
N TYR A 16 7.33 1.74 -2.40
CA TYR A 16 6.87 2.97 -1.76
C TYR A 16 6.94 2.87 -0.23
N VAL A 17 6.42 1.76 0.32
CA VAL A 17 6.45 1.52 1.78
C VAL A 17 7.89 1.41 2.26
N GLN A 18 8.75 0.63 1.58
CA GLN A 18 10.17 0.48 1.96
C GLN A 18 10.92 1.83 1.96
N ARG A 19 10.72 2.68 0.95
CA ARG A 19 11.35 4.01 0.90
C ARG A 19 10.85 4.93 2.00
N ARG A 20 9.55 4.89 2.33
CA ARG A 20 8.96 5.74 3.39
C ARG A 20 9.38 5.31 4.80
N VAL A 21 9.56 4.01 5.02
CA VAL A 21 10.11 3.46 6.27
C VAL A 21 11.53 3.95 6.53
N GLY A 22 12.33 4.21 5.49
CA GLY A 22 13.68 4.78 5.63
C GLY A 22 13.72 6.28 5.89
N SER A 23 12.75 7.05 5.38
CA SER A 23 12.84 8.52 5.31
C SER A 23 11.88 9.31 6.20
N GLU A 24 10.72 8.77 6.61
CA GLU A 24 9.76 9.54 7.43
C GLU A 24 10.05 9.42 8.94
N ARG A 25 10.14 10.57 9.63
CA ARG A 25 10.13 10.65 11.10
C ARG A 25 8.68 10.52 11.58
N GLY A 26 8.37 9.50 12.37
CA GLY A 26 7.03 9.26 12.91
C GLY A 26 6.67 7.78 13.11
N SER A 27 5.58 7.53 13.83
CA SER A 27 5.02 6.20 14.11
C SER A 27 4.07 5.69 13.01
N LEU A 28 3.68 6.55 12.08
CA LEU A 28 2.72 6.28 11.01
C LEU A 28 3.33 6.61 9.65
N ILE A 29 3.00 5.80 8.65
CA ILE A 29 3.38 5.98 7.25
C ILE A 29 2.12 6.31 6.46
N ALA A 30 2.15 7.41 5.71
CA ALA A 30 1.05 7.82 4.85
C ALA A 30 1.22 7.27 3.43
N VAL A 31 0.31 6.39 3.03
CA VAL A 31 0.22 5.83 1.69
C VAL A 31 -0.85 6.58 0.91
N ARG A 32 -0.44 7.38 -0.07
CA ARG A 32 -1.35 8.07 -0.98
C ARG A 32 -1.38 7.31 -2.30
N THR A 33 -2.57 6.88 -2.72
CA THR A 33 -2.73 6.16 -3.99
C THR A 33 -2.24 6.96 -5.19
N ARG A 34 -2.38 8.29 -5.14
CA ARG A 34 -1.92 9.21 -6.18
C ARG A 34 -0.39 9.25 -6.30
N ASP A 35 0.36 9.06 -5.21
CA ASP A 35 1.83 9.05 -5.24
C ASP A 35 2.38 7.78 -5.90
N ILE A 36 1.56 6.71 -5.97
CA ILE A 36 1.92 5.42 -6.57
C ILE A 36 1.40 5.31 -8.01
N CYS A 37 0.13 5.67 -8.21
CA CYS A 37 -0.58 5.44 -9.46
C CYS A 37 -0.69 6.68 -10.36
N GLY A 38 -0.34 7.88 -9.87
CA GLY A 38 -0.53 9.12 -10.60
C GLY A 38 -1.99 9.31 -11.04
N VAL A 39 -2.20 9.38 -12.36
CA VAL A 39 -3.51 9.53 -13.01
C VAL A 39 -4.12 8.21 -13.51
N ASP A 40 -3.42 7.08 -13.37
CA ASP A 40 -3.91 5.78 -13.84
C ASP A 40 -5.05 5.28 -12.94
N ARG A 41 -6.29 5.38 -13.45
CA ARG A 41 -7.49 4.89 -12.77
C ARG A 41 -7.50 3.38 -12.51
N ARG A 42 -6.90 2.57 -13.39
CA ARG A 42 -6.85 1.10 -13.23
C ARG A 42 -5.87 0.73 -12.11
N CYS A 43 -4.72 1.38 -12.07
CA CYS A 43 -3.80 1.28 -10.94
C CYS A 43 -4.50 1.71 -9.63
N GLY A 44 -5.17 2.86 -9.66
CA GLY A 44 -5.87 3.41 -8.50
C GLY A 44 -6.91 2.44 -7.92
N MET A 45 -7.71 1.80 -8.76
CA MET A 45 -8.66 0.77 -8.33
C MET A 45 -7.95 -0.47 -7.75
N ALA A 46 -6.87 -0.94 -8.39
CA ALA A 46 -6.14 -2.11 -7.91
C ALA A 46 -5.50 -1.85 -6.53
N VAL A 47 -4.82 -0.71 -6.37
CA VAL A 47 -4.21 -0.31 -5.10
C VAL A 47 -5.29 -0.07 -4.04
N HIS A 48 -6.42 0.56 -4.39
CA HIS A 48 -7.54 0.73 -3.45
C HIS A 48 -8.04 -0.61 -2.91
N SER A 49 -8.30 -1.59 -3.78
CA SER A 49 -8.74 -2.93 -3.36
C SER A 49 -7.71 -3.64 -2.48
N LEU A 50 -6.43 -3.50 -2.80
CA LEU A 50 -5.34 -4.08 -2.01
C LEU A 50 -5.23 -3.43 -0.62
N MET A 51 -5.29 -2.10 -0.57
CA MET A 51 -5.27 -1.36 0.68
C MET A 51 -6.49 -1.66 1.54
N MET A 52 -7.67 -1.85 0.94
CA MET A 52 -8.87 -2.27 1.68
C MET A 52 -8.69 -3.65 2.34
N ARG A 53 -8.04 -4.62 1.68
CA ARG A 53 -7.70 -5.91 2.31
C ARG A 53 -6.74 -5.77 3.49
N LEU A 54 -5.78 -4.84 3.41
CA LEU A 54 -4.91 -4.53 4.55
C LEU A 54 -5.69 -3.87 5.69
N VAL A 55 -6.68 -3.04 5.37
CA VAL A 55 -7.58 -2.43 6.37
C VAL A 55 -8.45 -3.49 7.05
N GLU A 56 -9.02 -4.43 6.29
CA GLU A 56 -9.80 -5.55 6.83
C GLU A 56 -8.97 -6.44 7.78
N LYS A 57 -7.66 -6.57 7.51
CA LYS A 57 -6.73 -7.28 8.39
C LYS A 57 -6.25 -6.46 9.59
N GLY A 58 -6.67 -5.19 9.73
CA GLY A 58 -6.21 -4.29 10.78
C GLY A 58 -4.78 -3.78 10.61
N LEU A 59 -4.13 -4.06 9.48
CA LEU A 59 -2.74 -3.68 9.20
C LEU A 59 -2.59 -2.26 8.64
N ALA A 60 -3.71 -1.68 8.17
CA ALA A 60 -3.78 -0.32 7.69
C ALA A 60 -5.07 0.34 8.18
N ARG A 61 -5.09 1.68 8.23
CA ARG A 61 -6.28 2.47 8.53
C ARG A 61 -6.57 3.42 7.38
N ARG A 62 -7.81 3.49 6.95
CA ARG A 62 -8.25 4.50 5.98
C ARG A 62 -8.36 5.85 6.70
N HIS A 63 -7.66 6.87 6.20
CA HIS A 63 -7.74 8.22 6.75
C HIS A 63 -8.65 9.12 5.91
N LYS A 64 -8.42 9.17 4.59
CA LYS A 64 -9.24 9.91 3.62
C LYS A 64 -9.35 9.11 2.31
N LYS A 65 -10.15 9.57 1.36
CA LYS A 65 -10.24 8.94 0.03
C LYS A 65 -8.86 8.93 -0.64
N GLY A 66 -8.34 7.73 -0.94
CA GLY A 66 -7.03 7.55 -1.54
C GLY A 66 -5.84 7.78 -0.59
N VAL A 67 -6.08 7.88 0.72
CA VAL A 67 -5.03 8.03 1.73
C VAL A 67 -5.23 7.01 2.85
N TYR A 68 -4.20 6.20 3.07
CA TYR A 68 -4.16 5.15 4.08
C TYR A 68 -2.97 5.38 5.00
N LEU A 69 -3.13 4.99 6.26
CA LEU A 69 -2.11 5.07 7.28
C LEU A 69 -1.70 3.64 7.67
N ILE A 70 -0.40 3.42 7.79
CA ILE A 70 0.16 2.16 8.26
C ILE A 70 1.01 2.49 9.47
N GLU A 71 0.82 1.74 10.55
CA GLU A 71 1.68 1.87 11.71
C GLU A 71 3.05 1.27 11.41
N ARG A 72 4.12 1.95 11.85
CA ARG A 72 5.48 1.51 11.54
C ARG A 72 5.81 0.13 12.10
N ARG A 73 5.24 -0.22 13.27
CA ARG A 73 5.34 -1.56 13.86
C ARG A 73 4.68 -2.64 12.99
N ALA A 74 3.64 -2.29 12.25
CA ALA A 74 2.91 -3.21 11.37
C ALA A 74 3.54 -3.32 9.97
N VAL A 75 4.63 -2.59 9.68
CA VAL A 75 5.26 -2.58 8.35
C VAL A 75 5.74 -3.97 7.95
N GLU A 76 6.43 -4.68 8.83
CA GLU A 76 6.93 -6.02 8.51
C GLU A 76 5.79 -7.00 8.24
N GLU A 77 4.71 -6.91 9.03
CA GLU A 77 3.49 -7.69 8.82
C GLU A 77 2.80 -7.34 7.50
N VAL A 78 2.71 -6.05 7.15
CA VAL A 78 2.19 -5.58 5.86
C VAL A 78 3.03 -6.14 4.72
N LEU A 79 4.36 -6.04 4.78
CA LEU A 79 5.25 -6.55 3.75
C LEU A 79 5.10 -8.06 3.58
N THR A 80 4.94 -8.78 4.68
CA THR A 80 4.70 -10.23 4.67
C THR A 80 3.33 -10.58 4.07
N ALA A 81 2.28 -9.85 4.45
CA ALA A 81 0.94 -10.03 3.89
C ALA A 81 0.91 -9.75 2.39
N LEU A 82 1.59 -8.69 1.95
CA LEU A 82 1.71 -8.33 0.53
C LEU A 82 2.47 -9.41 -0.27
N LYS A 83 3.57 -9.95 0.26
CA LYS A 83 4.32 -11.06 -0.37
C LYS A 83 3.48 -12.33 -0.54
N LYS A 84 2.58 -12.64 0.41
CA LYS A 84 1.67 -13.80 0.32
C LYS A 84 0.61 -13.67 -0.78
N TRP A 85 0.40 -12.47 -1.31
CA TRP A 85 -0.59 -12.19 -2.36
C TRP A 85 0.02 -12.06 -3.77
N ILE A 86 1.34 -12.30 -3.90
CA ILE A 86 2.13 -12.31 -5.16
C ILE A 86 2.24 -13.71 -5.75
#